data_AF-A0A292RBP6-F1
#
_entry.id   AF-A0A292RBP6-F1
#
_cell.length_a   1.000
_cell.length_b   1.000
_cell.length_c   1.000
_cell.angle_alpha   90.00
_cell.angle_beta   90.00
_cell.angle_gamma   90.00
#
_symmetry.space_group_name_H-M   'P 1'
#
loop_
_entity.id
_entity.type
_entity.pdbx_description
1 polymer ?
#
loop_
_entity_poly.entity_id
_entity_poly.type
_entity_poly.pdbx_seq_one_letter_code
_entity_poly.pdbx_strand_id
1 'polypeptide(L)'
;MKFQSKEDIKRLEAQIKSGYSLPIFKGFIAVNKRGVEQIIDAIYANLPDDVKKAREFLKNSNIKPVNHQSKNLFDFLQKLENTLNETMSIADFSILKIKEIETLLYQIGNNIPEEITQAEKINE
;
A
#
# COMPACT_ATOMS: atom_id res chain seq x y z
N MET A 1 -15.80 0.63 11.71
CA MET A 1 -15.51 -0.51 10.80
C MET A 1 -14.02 -0.53 10.53
N LYS A 2 -13.39 -1.68 10.29
CA LYS A 2 -11.96 -1.76 9.92
C LYS A 2 -11.82 -2.40 8.54
N PHE A 3 -11.06 -1.76 7.67
CA PHE A 3 -10.80 -2.22 6.31
C PHE A 3 -9.41 -2.86 6.21
N GLN A 4 -9.33 -4.05 5.63
CA GLN A 4 -8.09 -4.84 5.59
C GLN A 4 -7.01 -4.19 4.74
N SER A 5 -7.39 -3.53 3.63
CA SER A 5 -6.46 -2.87 2.71
C SER A 5 -5.58 -1.83 3.39
N LYS A 6 -6.11 -1.11 4.39
CA LYS A 6 -5.34 -0.15 5.19
C LYS A 6 -4.34 -0.83 6.11
N GLU A 7 -4.74 -1.94 6.73
CA GLU A 7 -3.85 -2.72 7.58
C GLU A 7 -2.73 -3.35 6.74
N ASP A 8 -3.06 -3.89 5.57
CA ASP A 8 -2.09 -4.48 4.66
C ASP A 8 -1.11 -3.42 4.13
N ILE A 9 -1.56 -2.20 3.79
CA ILE A 9 -0.64 -1.10 3.42
C ILE A 9 0.26 -0.70 4.59
N LYS A 10 -0.26 -0.63 5.82
CA LYS A 10 0.59 -0.37 7.00
C LYS A 10 1.60 -1.49 7.25
N ARG A 11 1.23 -2.73 6.98
CA ARG A 11 2.12 -3.88 7.05
C ARG A 11 3.19 -3.82 5.98
N LEU A 12 2.82 -3.42 4.76
CA LEU A 12 3.76 -3.16 3.66
C LEU A 12 4.79 -2.11 4.10
N GLU A 13 4.32 -1.00 4.65
CA GLU A 13 5.14 0.08 5.17
C GLU A 13 6.08 -0.41 6.29
N ALA A 14 5.56 -1.16 7.26
CA ALA A 14 6.34 -1.70 8.36
C ALA A 14 7.40 -2.69 7.88
N GLN A 15 7.05 -3.61 6.99
CA GLN A 15 7.98 -4.61 6.46
C GLN A 15 9.13 -3.94 5.71
N ILE A 16 8.81 -2.95 4.90
CA ILE A 16 9.80 -2.20 4.14
C ILE A 16 10.66 -1.32 5.06
N LYS A 17 10.08 -0.62 6.04
CA LYS A 17 10.83 0.15 7.04
C LYS A 17 11.71 -0.71 7.95
N SER A 18 11.27 -1.94 8.22
CA SER A 18 12.05 -2.94 8.97
C SER A 18 13.12 -3.63 8.12
N GLY A 19 13.22 -3.29 6.83
CA GLY A 19 14.24 -3.82 5.92
C GLY A 19 15.65 -3.60 6.47
N TYR A 20 16.53 -4.58 6.25
CA TYR A 20 17.89 -4.53 6.76
C TYR A 20 18.66 -3.42 6.02
N SER A 21 19.01 -2.36 6.75
CA SER A 21 19.84 -1.27 6.20
C SER A 21 21.23 -1.82 5.87
N LEU A 22 21.61 -1.78 4.60
CA LEU A 22 22.88 -2.34 4.15
C LEU A 22 24.02 -1.36 4.51
N PRO A 23 24.94 -1.72 5.43
CA PRO A 23 26.00 -0.80 5.87
C PRO A 23 26.96 -0.41 4.73
N ILE A 24 27.06 -1.23 3.68
CA ILE A 24 27.94 -1.03 2.51
C ILE A 24 27.29 -0.11 1.47
N PHE A 25 25.95 -0.08 1.41
CA PHE A 25 25.17 0.73 0.46
C PHE A 25 24.34 1.76 1.24
N LYS A 26 24.98 2.87 1.64
CA LYS A 26 24.30 3.98 2.31
C LYS A 26 23.11 4.45 1.47
N GLY A 27 21.91 4.40 2.05
CA GLY A 27 20.67 4.78 1.37
C GLY A 27 19.89 3.60 0.76
N PHE A 28 20.32 2.36 0.99
CA PHE A 28 19.65 1.16 0.50
C PHE A 28 19.24 0.23 1.65
N ILE A 29 18.09 -0.42 1.49
CA ILE A 29 17.55 -1.43 2.40
C ILE A 29 17.33 -2.74 1.65
N ALA A 30 17.63 -3.86 2.30
CA ALA A 30 17.25 -5.18 1.84
C ALA A 30 15.88 -5.54 2.42
N VAL A 31 14.90 -5.79 1.56
CA VAL A 31 13.54 -6.21 1.95
C VAL A 31 13.26 -7.61 1.45
N ASN A 32 12.54 -8.42 2.23
CA ASN A 32 12.12 -9.75 1.78
C ASN A 32 11.12 -9.60 0.64
N LYS A 33 11.53 -9.99 -0.58
CA LYS A 33 10.74 -9.80 -1.80
C LYS A 33 9.39 -10.49 -1.70
N ARG A 34 9.41 -11.77 -1.32
CA ARG A 34 8.21 -12.61 -1.24
C ARG A 34 7.18 -12.10 -0.23
N GLY A 35 7.64 -11.56 0.90
CA GLY A 35 6.71 -10.99 1.88
C GLY A 35 6.07 -9.69 1.38
N VAL A 36 6.83 -8.86 0.64
CA VAL A 36 6.28 -7.62 0.06
C VAL A 36 5.26 -7.94 -1.04
N GLU A 37 5.56 -8.90 -1.91
CA GLU A 37 4.62 -9.40 -2.94
C GLU A 37 3.32 -9.93 -2.33
N GLN A 38 3.42 -10.75 -1.27
CA GLN A 38 2.23 -11.27 -0.57
C GLN A 38 1.32 -10.17 0.00
N ILE A 39 1.91 -9.08 0.48
CA ILE A 39 1.13 -7.95 0.97
C ILE A 39 0.50 -7.17 -0.19
N ILE A 40 1.22 -6.97 -1.30
CA ILE A 40 0.66 -6.34 -2.51
C ILE A 40 -0.54 -7.14 -3.03
N ASP A 41 -0.42 -8.46 -3.12
CA ASP A 41 -1.51 -9.37 -3.52
C ASP A 41 -2.70 -9.26 -2.55
N ALA A 42 -2.45 -9.23 -1.24
CA ALA A 42 -3.49 -9.04 -0.24
C ALA A 42 -4.21 -7.70 -0.40
N ILE A 43 -3.47 -6.61 -0.66
CA ILE A 43 -4.06 -5.29 -0.94
C ILE A 43 -4.95 -5.37 -2.17
N TYR A 44 -4.50 -5.97 -3.28
CA TYR A 44 -5.31 -6.09 -4.49
C TYR A 44 -6.57 -6.94 -4.30
N ALA A 45 -6.52 -7.98 -3.47
CA ALA A 45 -7.66 -8.83 -3.18
C ALA A 45 -8.69 -8.12 -2.28
N ASN A 46 -8.22 -7.37 -1.27
CA ASN A 46 -9.08 -6.76 -0.25
C ASN A 46 -9.62 -5.39 -0.67
N LEU A 47 -8.88 -4.61 -1.47
CA LEU A 47 -9.25 -3.25 -1.86
C LEU A 47 -10.60 -3.15 -2.57
N PRO A 48 -10.93 -3.99 -3.57
CA PRO A 48 -12.23 -3.93 -4.24
C PRO A 48 -13.39 -4.23 -3.29
N ASP A 49 -13.20 -5.17 -2.36
CA ASP A 49 -14.21 -5.57 -1.38
C ASP A 49 -14.42 -4.49 -0.31
N ASP A 50 -13.33 -3.92 0.20
CA ASP A 50 -13.35 -2.81 1.15
C ASP A 50 -14.01 -1.57 0.53
N VAL A 51 -13.71 -1.24 -0.73
CA VAL A 51 -14.37 -0.15 -1.48
C VAL A 51 -15.86 -0.41 -1.60
N LYS A 52 -16.25 -1.64 -1.98
CA LYS A 52 -17.66 -2.01 -2.15
C LYS A 52 -18.42 -1.86 -0.83
N LYS A 53 -17.86 -2.41 0.26
CA LYS A 53 -18.42 -2.28 1.62
C LYS A 53 -18.52 -0.83 2.07
N ALA A 54 -17.47 -0.04 1.86
CA ALA A 54 -17.48 1.38 2.20
C ALA A 54 -18.56 2.15 1.43
N ARG A 55 -18.70 1.84 0.13
CA ARG A 55 -19.71 2.45 -0.72
C ARG A 55 -21.14 2.07 -0.31
N GLU A 56 -21.37 0.82 0.06
CA GLU A 56 -22.65 0.37 0.62
C GLU A 56 -22.97 1.07 1.94
N PHE A 57 -21.96 1.22 2.82
CA PHE A 57 -22.11 1.95 4.08
C PHE A 57 -22.48 3.42 3.85
N LEU A 58 -21.73 4.13 3.00
CA LEU A 58 -21.99 5.54 2.67
C LEU A 58 -23.35 5.76 2.01
N LYS A 59 -23.77 4.84 1.14
CA LYS A 59 -25.10 4.85 0.51
C LYS A 59 -26.21 4.72 1.54
N ASN A 60 -26.05 3.84 2.53
CA ASN A 60 -27.00 3.67 3.62
C ASN A 60 -27.03 4.90 4.55
N SER A 61 -25.92 5.63 4.68
CA SER A 61 -25.81 6.87 5.46
C SER A 61 -26.32 8.12 4.72
N ASN A 62 -26.81 8.00 3.48
CA ASN A 62 -27.27 9.12 2.63
C ASN A 62 -26.19 10.18 2.32
N ILE A 63 -24.92 9.79 2.39
CA ILE A 63 -23.77 10.67 2.16
C ILE A 63 -23.41 10.59 0.68
N LYS A 64 -23.30 11.76 0.02
CA LYS A 64 -22.96 11.82 -1.41
C LYS A 64 -21.53 11.31 -1.60
N PRO A 65 -21.30 10.38 -2.55
CA PRO A 65 -19.93 10.01 -2.91
C PRO A 65 -19.22 11.25 -3.46
N VAL A 66 -18.10 11.60 -2.83
CA VAL A 66 -17.21 12.65 -3.34
C VAL A 66 -16.48 12.06 -4.54
N ASN A 67 -16.69 12.63 -5.72
CA ASN A 67 -16.04 12.19 -6.94
C ASN A 67 -14.63 12.79 -6.97
N HIS A 68 -13.65 12.07 -6.45
CA HIS A 68 -12.25 12.45 -6.58
C HIS A 68 -11.60 11.62 -7.69
N GLN A 69 -10.89 12.30 -8.58
CA GLN A 69 -10.02 11.66 -9.57
C GLN A 69 -8.83 11.04 -8.82
N SER A 70 -8.97 9.79 -8.37
CA SER A 70 -7.91 9.07 -7.69
C SER A 70 -6.71 8.94 -8.61
N LYS A 71 -5.54 9.46 -8.21
CA LYS A 71 -4.27 8.96 -8.73
C LYS A 71 -4.19 7.49 -8.34
N ASN A 72 -4.14 6.60 -9.33
CA ASN A 72 -4.37 5.18 -9.14
C ASN A 72 -3.38 4.56 -8.16
N LEU A 73 -3.86 4.08 -7.01
CA LEU A 73 -3.13 3.17 -6.12
C LEU A 73 -2.48 2.02 -6.90
N PHE A 74 -3.18 1.52 -7.91
CA PHE A 74 -2.72 0.49 -8.84
C PHE A 74 -1.42 0.87 -9.55
N ASP A 75 -1.31 2.08 -10.07
CA ASP A 75 -0.08 2.55 -10.70
C ASP A 75 1.09 2.55 -9.71
N PHE A 76 0.85 2.91 -8.44
CA PHE A 76 1.92 2.91 -7.41
C PHE A 76 2.33 1.50 -6.98
N LEU A 77 1.37 0.60 -6.77
CA LEU A 77 1.63 -0.80 -6.43
C LEU A 77 2.37 -1.50 -7.58
N GLN A 78 1.94 -1.28 -8.82
CA GLN A 78 2.60 -1.80 -10.01
C GLN A 78 4.01 -1.22 -10.18
N LYS A 79 4.21 0.06 -9.88
CA LYS A 79 5.55 0.66 -9.90
C LYS A 79 6.46 0.05 -8.82
N LEU A 80 5.91 -0.26 -7.65
CA LEU A 80 6.63 -0.92 -6.57
C LEU A 80 6.98 -2.38 -6.93
N GLU A 81 6.08 -3.10 -7.56
CA GLU A 81 6.30 -4.45 -8.10
C GLU A 81 7.38 -4.46 -9.20
N ASN A 82 7.30 -3.54 -10.16
CA ASN A 82 8.34 -3.38 -11.18
C ASN A 82 9.69 -3.04 -10.54
N THR A 83 9.71 -2.14 -9.55
CA THR A 83 10.95 -1.80 -8.82
C THR A 83 11.52 -3.01 -8.07
N LEU A 84 10.68 -3.85 -7.44
CA LEU A 84 11.10 -5.10 -6.79
C LEU A 84 11.68 -6.11 -7.79
N ASN A 85 11.15 -6.12 -9.02
CA ASN A 85 11.61 -7.01 -10.09
C ASN A 85 12.88 -6.52 -10.78
N GLU A 86 13.05 -5.21 -10.96
CA GLU A 86 14.23 -4.61 -11.61
C GLU A 86 15.42 -4.48 -10.66
N THR A 87 15.19 -4.44 -9.34
CA THR A 87 16.27 -4.27 -8.37
C THR A 87 17.11 -5.53 -8.19
N MET A 88 18.41 -5.32 -7.96
CA MET A 88 19.36 -6.38 -7.67
C MET A 88 18.84 -7.21 -6.48
N SER A 89 18.53 -8.46 -6.76
CA SER A 89 18.08 -9.43 -5.77
C SER A 89 19.29 -10.19 -5.23
N ILE A 90 19.48 -10.20 -3.92
CA ILE A 90 20.46 -11.05 -3.24
C ILE A 90 19.67 -12.06 -2.41
N ALA A 91 19.71 -13.33 -2.83
CA ALA A 91 18.86 -14.39 -2.28
C ALA A 91 17.37 -13.98 -2.30
N ASP A 92 16.63 -14.18 -1.21
CA ASP A 92 15.21 -13.81 -1.07
C ASP A 92 14.96 -12.30 -0.84
N PHE A 93 15.99 -11.45 -0.94
CA PHE A 93 15.92 -10.03 -0.62
C PHE A 93 16.13 -9.13 -1.84
N SER A 94 15.25 -8.13 -1.99
CA SER A 94 15.39 -7.04 -2.96
C SER A 94 16.10 -5.85 -2.34
N ILE A 95 17.11 -5.31 -3.02
CA ILE A 95 17.83 -4.12 -2.58
C ILE A 95 17.17 -2.87 -3.15
N LEU A 96 16.52 -2.11 -2.27
CA LEU A 96 15.72 -0.95 -2.62
C LEU A 96 16.35 0.34 -2.09
N LYS A 97 16.21 1.46 -2.81
CA LYS A 97 16.61 2.79 -2.30
C LYS A 97 15.58 3.31 -1.31
N ILE A 98 16.03 3.64 -0.11
CA ILE A 98 15.18 4.08 1.01
C ILE A 98 14.28 5.25 0.60
N LYS A 99 14.85 6.32 0.03
CA LYS A 99 14.10 7.54 -0.32
C LYS A 99 12.99 7.31 -1.35
N GLU A 100 13.25 6.51 -2.38
CA GLU A 100 12.27 6.23 -3.43
C GLU A 100 11.11 5.40 -2.87
N ILE A 101 11.46 4.42 -2.03
CA ILE A 101 10.50 3.53 -1.39
C ILE A 101 9.64 4.24 -0.35
N GLU A 102 10.23 5.11 0.48
CA GLU A 102 9.47 5.91 1.45
C GLU A 102 8.45 6.81 0.76
N THR A 103 8.86 7.40 -0.37
CA THR A 103 7.98 8.24 -1.19
C THR A 103 6.84 7.40 -1.79
N LEU A 104 7.14 6.22 -2.32
CA LEU A 104 6.15 5.29 -2.86
C LEU A 104 5.16 4.82 -1.77
N LEU A 105 5.65 4.45 -0.59
CA LEU A 105 4.82 4.04 0.54
C LEU A 105 3.89 5.15 1.01
N TYR A 106 4.43 6.37 1.14
CA TYR A 106 3.63 7.53 1.49
C TYR A 106 2.54 7.81 0.46
N GLN A 107 2.83 7.59 -0.83
CA GLN A 107 1.84 7.71 -1.89
C GLN A 107 0.81 6.57 -1.84
N ILE A 108 1.21 5.33 -1.60
CA ILE A 108 0.28 4.17 -1.48
C ILE A 108 -0.70 4.40 -0.32
N GLY A 109 -0.22 4.84 0.85
CA GLY A 109 -1.08 5.13 2.00
C GLY A 109 -2.10 6.27 1.75
N ASN A 110 -1.70 7.29 0.98
CA ASN A 110 -2.57 8.44 0.70
C ASN A 110 -3.51 8.24 -0.51
N ASN A 111 -3.27 7.23 -1.35
CA ASN A 111 -4.12 6.94 -2.52
C ASN A 111 -5.12 5.79 -2.27
N ILE A 112 -5.33 5.41 -1.00
CA ILE A 112 -6.43 4.51 -0.65
C ILE A 112 -7.74 5.20 -1.04
N PRO A 113 -8.69 4.48 -1.67
CA PRO A 113 -10.01 5.00 -2.01
C PRO A 113 -10.63 5.78 -0.85
N GLU A 114 -11.04 7.02 -1.13
CA GLU A 114 -11.58 7.91 -0.11
C GLU A 114 -12.83 7.33 0.54
N GLU A 115 -13.60 6.50 -0.17
CA GLU A 115 -14.77 5.80 0.36
C GLU A 115 -14.42 5.02 1.64
N ILE A 116 -13.31 4.28 1.62
CA ILE A 116 -12.80 3.52 2.77
C ILE A 116 -12.52 4.47 3.93
N THR A 117 -11.82 5.58 3.66
CA THR A 117 -11.44 6.56 4.70
C THR A 117 -12.62 7.32 5.26
N GLN A 118 -13.60 7.67 4.43
CA GLN A 118 -14.82 8.34 4.87
C GLN A 118 -15.67 7.40 5.71
N ALA A 119 -15.91 6.17 5.23
CA ALA A 119 -16.69 5.17 5.94
C ALA A 119 -16.09 4.82 7.31
N GLU A 120 -14.76 4.81 7.44
CA GLU A 120 -14.09 4.65 8.73
C GLU A 120 -14.32 5.85 9.66
N LYS A 121 -14.09 7.08 9.19
CA LYS A 121 -14.25 8.31 10.00
C LYS A 121 -15.67 8.52 10.53
N ILE A 122 -16.68 8.08 9.78
CA ILE A 122 -18.09 8.19 10.20
C ILE A 122 -18.42 7.19 11.32
N ASN A 123 -17.62 6.14 11.44
CA ASN A 123 -17.84 5.02 12.35
C ASN A 123 -16.93 5.07 13.58
N GLU A 124 -16.17 6.16 13.74
CA GLU A 124 -15.31 6.49 14.88
C GLU A 124 -15.99 7.56 15.74
#